data_AF-A0A357NCY5-F1
#
_entry.id   AF-A0A357NCY5-F1
#
_cell.length_a   1.000
_cell.length_b   1.000
_cell.length_c   1.000
_cell.angle_alpha   90.00
_cell.angle_beta   90.00
_cell.angle_gamma   90.00
#
_symmetry.space_group_name_H-M   'P 1'
#
loop_
_entity.id
_entity.type
_entity.pdbx_description
1 polymer ?
#
loop_
_entity_poly.entity_id
_entity_poly.type
_entity_poly.pdbx_seq_one_letter_code
_entity_poly.pdbx_strand_id
1 'polypeptide(L)'
;MKKYLCGAWIGLVACMVILFSTVSCLAQDAARVTEETELKQACMAAAVTAIQTEISRHEKWLAFRNQQGDSQGVKELEDSLALLRADLEKYRHMDVAAYVLPEKVVTPAWVENLAAEDTLLHIDMMTKSGPFYHLAGVTGGDYTVLQVNTRYNMTFYRVYPRSYWNMNSDYIYVAAMEK
;
A
#
# COMPACT_ATOMS: atom_id res chain seq x y z
N MET A 1 60.13 14.07 32.45
CA MET A 1 59.18 14.42 31.37
C MET A 1 58.43 13.16 30.93
N LYS A 2 57.33 12.78 31.60
CA LYS A 2 56.54 11.56 31.25
C LYS A 2 55.19 11.56 32.01
N LYS A 3 54.34 12.57 31.81
CA LYS A 3 52.97 12.59 32.40
C LYS A 3 51.85 13.08 31.46
N TYR A 4 52.15 13.50 30.23
CA TYR A 4 51.15 14.13 29.35
C TYR A 4 50.62 13.26 28.21
N LEU A 5 51.15 12.04 27.99
CA LEU A 5 50.72 11.22 26.84
C LEU A 5 49.45 10.37 27.08
N CYS A 6 49.01 10.14 28.32
CA CYS A 6 47.88 9.24 28.59
C CYS A 6 46.50 9.90 28.39
N GLY A 7 46.37 11.21 28.66
CA GLY A 7 45.09 11.93 28.53
C GLY A 7 44.68 12.23 27.08
N ALA A 8 45.66 12.42 26.19
CA ALA A 8 45.40 12.69 24.77
C ALA A 8 44.80 11.48 24.04
N TRP A 9 45.18 10.26 24.42
CA TRP A 9 44.66 9.02 23.83
C TRP A 9 43.21 8.74 24.25
N ILE A 10 42.84 9.03 25.50
CA ILE A 10 41.46 8.84 25.99
C ILE A 10 40.50 9.84 25.33
N GLY A 11 40.92 11.10 25.16
CA GLY A 11 40.13 12.12 24.45
C GLY A 11 39.95 11.82 22.96
N LEU A 12 40.96 11.26 22.30
CA LEU A 12 40.91 10.93 20.88
C LEU A 12 40.02 9.69 20.62
N VAL A 13 40.07 8.69 21.50
CA VAL A 13 39.15 7.54 21.47
C VAL A 13 37.70 7.96 21.78
N ALA A 14 37.49 8.84 22.77
CA ALA A 14 36.16 9.37 23.07
C ALA A 14 35.57 10.21 21.92
N CYS A 15 36.36 11.08 21.28
CA CYS A 15 35.94 11.79 20.07
C CYS A 15 35.64 10.85 18.90
N MET A 16 36.44 9.80 18.70
CA MET A 16 36.17 8.80 17.65
C MET A 16 34.84 8.08 17.88
N VAL A 17 34.59 7.60 19.11
CA VAL A 17 33.33 6.90 19.46
C VAL A 17 32.11 7.80 19.27
N ILE A 18 32.20 9.08 19.66
CA ILE A 18 31.12 10.05 19.46
C ILE A 18 30.88 10.28 17.96
N LEU A 19 31.94 10.48 17.16
CA LEU A 19 31.82 10.68 15.72
C LEU A 19 31.24 9.46 15.00
N PHE A 20 31.62 8.24 15.38
CA PHE A 20 31.03 7.01 14.83
C PHE A 20 29.55 6.89 15.19
N SER A 21 29.17 7.17 16.43
CA SER A 21 27.77 7.08 16.86
C SER A 21 26.85 8.06 16.13
N THR A 22 27.32 9.29 15.87
CA THR A 22 26.53 10.29 15.13
C THR A 22 26.36 9.95 13.65
N VAL A 23 27.39 9.38 13.02
CA VAL A 23 27.31 8.96 11.60
C VAL A 23 26.36 7.77 11.44
N SER A 24 26.39 6.81 12.37
CA SER A 24 25.46 5.68 12.36
C SER A 24 24.00 6.09 12.54
N CYS A 25 23.72 7.05 13.42
CA CYS A 25 22.37 7.56 13.63
C CYS A 25 21.82 8.26 12.38
N LEU A 26 22.62 9.16 11.77
CA LEU A 26 22.22 9.87 10.54
C LEU A 26 21.99 8.92 9.36
N ALA A 27 22.80 7.86 9.24
CA ALA A 27 22.63 6.86 8.19
C ALA A 27 21.34 6.04 8.38
N GLN A 28 21.00 5.68 9.62
CA GLN A 28 19.75 4.97 9.93
C GLN A 28 18.51 5.84 9.67
N ASP A 29 18.57 7.12 10.03
CA ASP A 29 17.48 8.06 9.76
C ASP A 29 17.27 8.24 8.25
N ALA A 30 18.36 8.40 7.48
CA ALA A 30 18.28 8.50 6.03
C ALA A 30 17.70 7.24 5.36
N ALA A 31 18.11 6.05 5.82
CA ALA A 31 17.57 4.78 5.35
C ALA A 31 16.07 4.67 5.64
N ARG A 32 15.64 4.99 6.87
CA ARG A 32 14.23 4.97 7.26
C ARG A 32 13.37 5.95 6.45
N VAL A 33 13.87 7.16 6.19
CA VAL A 33 13.15 8.16 5.36
C VAL A 33 13.00 7.64 3.92
N THR A 34 14.03 6.98 3.40
CA THR A 34 14.00 6.38 2.06
C THR A 34 12.96 5.26 1.99
N GLU A 35 12.99 4.30 2.93
CA GLU A 35 12.01 3.21 3.00
C GLU A 35 10.57 3.71 3.14
N GLU A 36 10.33 4.73 3.97
CA GLU A 36 8.99 5.31 4.11
C GLU A 36 8.53 5.99 2.81
N THR A 37 9.43 6.69 2.12
CA THR A 37 9.13 7.37 0.85
C THR A 37 8.81 6.35 -0.25
N GLU A 38 9.58 5.28 -0.36
CA GLU A 38 9.34 4.18 -1.30
C GLU A 38 8.00 3.49 -1.02
N LEU A 39 7.70 3.22 0.26
CA LEU A 39 6.43 2.63 0.66
C LEU A 39 5.24 3.54 0.33
N LYS A 40 5.36 4.86 0.58
CA LYS A 40 4.34 5.85 0.20
C LYS A 40 4.11 5.85 -1.30
N GLN A 41 5.18 5.86 -2.09
CA GLN A 41 5.11 5.82 -3.55
C GLN A 41 4.43 4.54 -4.04
N ALA A 42 4.76 3.39 -3.46
CA ALA A 42 4.14 2.11 -3.81
C ALA A 42 2.65 2.06 -3.44
N CYS A 43 2.27 2.57 -2.26
CA CYS A 43 0.87 2.66 -1.84
C CYS A 43 0.06 3.63 -2.73
N MET A 44 0.64 4.76 -3.13
CA MET A 44 0.03 5.69 -4.08
C MET A 44 -0.18 5.05 -5.44
N ALA A 45 0.83 4.34 -5.96
CA ALA A 45 0.71 3.62 -7.22
C ALA A 45 -0.40 2.56 -7.16
N ALA A 46 -0.48 1.80 -6.07
CA ALA A 46 -1.56 0.83 -5.85
C ALA A 46 -2.94 1.52 -5.73
N ALA A 47 -3.04 2.70 -5.11
CA ALA A 47 -4.28 3.48 -5.08
C ALA A 47 -4.71 3.93 -6.48
N VAL A 48 -3.77 4.36 -7.33
CA VAL A 48 -4.04 4.69 -8.74
C VAL A 48 -4.59 3.47 -9.48
N THR A 49 -3.96 2.29 -9.32
CA THR A 49 -4.44 1.03 -9.89
C THR A 49 -5.87 0.73 -9.43
N ALA A 50 -6.13 0.81 -8.12
CA ALA A 50 -7.46 0.57 -7.55
C ALA A 50 -8.55 1.47 -8.15
N ILE A 51 -8.26 2.77 -8.31
CA ILE A 51 -9.18 3.73 -8.91
C ILE A 51 -9.44 3.39 -10.39
N GLN A 52 -8.40 3.01 -11.14
CA GLN A 52 -8.55 2.58 -12.53
C GLN A 52 -9.40 1.31 -12.65
N THR A 53 -9.21 0.34 -11.74
CA THR A 53 -10.04 -0.87 -11.67
C THR A 53 -11.51 -0.50 -11.41
N GLU A 54 -11.80 0.43 -10.50
CA GLU A 54 -13.17 0.91 -10.24
C GLU A 54 -13.78 1.64 -11.43
N ILE A 55 -13.02 2.51 -12.11
CA ILE A 55 -13.48 3.18 -13.34
C ILE A 55 -13.88 2.13 -14.39
N SER A 56 -13.01 1.14 -14.65
CA SER A 56 -13.29 0.06 -15.60
C SER A 56 -14.54 -0.73 -15.23
N ARG A 57 -14.76 -0.99 -13.93
CA ARG A 57 -15.97 -1.64 -13.41
C ARG A 57 -17.22 -0.80 -13.68
N HIS A 58 -17.16 0.50 -13.38
CA HIS A 58 -18.29 1.41 -13.57
C HIS A 58 -18.63 1.59 -15.05
N GLU A 59 -17.63 1.70 -15.93
CA GLU A 59 -17.83 1.81 -17.38
C GLU A 59 -18.53 0.57 -17.96
N LYS A 60 -18.17 -0.64 -17.49
CA LYS A 60 -18.87 -1.88 -17.85
C LYS A 60 -20.33 -1.88 -17.40
N TRP A 61 -20.60 -1.44 -16.17
CA TRP A 61 -21.97 -1.34 -15.66
C TRP A 61 -22.79 -0.28 -16.38
N LEU A 62 -22.18 0.84 -16.74
CA LEU A 62 -22.82 1.92 -17.48
C LEU A 62 -23.27 1.43 -18.86
N ALA A 63 -22.40 0.70 -19.57
CA ALA A 63 -22.74 0.09 -20.85
C ALA A 63 -23.93 -0.89 -20.72
N PHE A 64 -23.93 -1.71 -19.67
CA PHE A 64 -25.02 -2.66 -19.40
C PHE A 64 -26.35 -1.97 -19.05
N ARG A 65 -26.34 -0.97 -18.16
CA ARG A 65 -27.56 -0.24 -17.76
C ARG A 65 -28.16 0.60 -18.88
N ASN A 66 -27.32 1.18 -19.74
CA ASN A 66 -27.78 1.87 -20.94
C ASN A 66 -28.59 0.94 -21.86
N GLN A 67 -28.20 -0.33 -22.01
CA GLN A 67 -28.96 -1.32 -22.80
C GLN A 67 -30.30 -1.68 -22.16
N GLN A 68 -30.44 -1.54 -20.85
CA GLN A 68 -31.66 -1.82 -20.10
C GLN A 68 -32.63 -0.64 -20.03
N GLY A 69 -32.21 0.56 -20.46
CA GLY A 69 -33.02 1.78 -20.33
C GLY A 69 -33.14 2.29 -18.89
N ASP A 70 -32.25 1.87 -17.98
CA ASP A 70 -32.22 2.31 -16.59
C ASP A 70 -31.59 3.70 -16.45
N SER A 71 -32.38 4.73 -16.76
CA SER A 71 -31.91 6.13 -16.75
C SER A 71 -31.41 6.60 -15.37
N GLN A 72 -32.03 6.16 -14.28
CA GLN A 72 -31.61 6.50 -12.93
C GLN A 72 -30.26 5.85 -12.60
N GLY A 73 -30.14 4.55 -12.86
CA GLY A 73 -28.91 3.84 -12.61
C GLY A 73 -27.75 4.25 -13.53
N VAL A 74 -28.03 4.78 -14.72
CA VAL A 74 -27.04 5.41 -15.61
C VAL A 74 -26.51 6.68 -14.97
N LYS A 75 -27.38 7.58 -14.50
CA LYS A 75 -26.98 8.84 -13.87
C LYS A 75 -26.12 8.60 -12.61
N GLU A 76 -26.51 7.67 -11.76
CA GLU A 76 -25.75 7.33 -10.54
C GLU A 76 -24.33 6.84 -10.86
N LEU A 77 -24.16 6.07 -11.94
CA LEU A 77 -22.85 5.61 -12.40
C LEU A 77 -22.03 6.75 -13.00
N GLU A 78 -22.64 7.67 -13.75
CA GLU A 78 -21.97 8.86 -14.30
C GLU A 78 -21.46 9.78 -13.19
N ASP A 79 -22.29 10.04 -12.17
CA ASP A 79 -21.90 10.82 -10.99
C ASP A 79 -20.73 10.13 -10.24
N SER A 80 -20.80 8.81 -10.06
CA SER A 80 -19.71 8.04 -9.44
C SER A 80 -18.42 8.05 -10.27
N LEU A 81 -18.52 7.95 -11.61
CA LEU A 81 -17.38 8.05 -12.51
C LEU A 81 -16.71 9.42 -12.47
N ALA A 82 -17.49 10.49 -12.33
CA ALA A 82 -16.93 11.84 -12.17
C ALA A 82 -16.08 11.95 -10.90
N LEU A 83 -16.55 11.39 -9.78
CA LEU A 83 -15.80 11.33 -8.53
C LEU A 83 -14.53 10.49 -8.67
N LEU A 84 -14.63 9.28 -9.24
CA LEU A 84 -13.47 8.41 -9.46
C LEU A 84 -12.40 9.06 -10.35
N ARG A 85 -12.80 9.79 -11.39
CA ARG A 85 -11.86 10.49 -12.27
C ARG A 85 -11.19 11.67 -11.55
N ALA A 86 -11.92 12.38 -10.69
CA ALA A 86 -11.35 13.43 -9.85
C ALA A 86 -10.33 12.85 -8.84
N ASP A 87 -10.65 11.72 -8.21
CA ASP A 87 -9.71 11.04 -7.32
C ASP A 87 -8.48 10.50 -8.08
N LEU A 88 -8.67 9.94 -9.27
CA LEU A 88 -7.54 9.51 -10.12
C LEU A 88 -6.59 10.68 -10.40
N GLU A 89 -7.13 11.83 -10.79
CA GLU A 89 -6.34 13.01 -11.09
C GLU A 89 -5.60 13.52 -9.85
N LYS A 90 -6.29 13.57 -8.71
CA LYS A 90 -5.70 13.90 -7.41
C LYS A 90 -4.52 13.00 -7.08
N TYR A 91 -4.68 11.67 -7.14
CA TYR A 91 -3.62 10.74 -6.77
C TYR A 91 -2.44 10.75 -7.75
N ARG A 92 -2.69 10.98 -9.04
CA ARG A 92 -1.62 11.09 -10.06
C ARG A 92 -0.74 12.32 -9.89
N HIS A 93 -1.28 13.40 -9.32
CA HIS A 93 -0.58 14.68 -9.14
C HIS A 93 -0.22 14.96 -7.68
N MET A 94 -0.54 14.05 -6.77
CA MET A 94 -0.20 14.18 -5.36
C MET A 94 1.32 14.03 -5.18
N ASP A 95 1.91 14.94 -4.39
CA ASP A 95 3.28 14.78 -3.92
C ASP A 95 3.35 13.61 -2.93
N VAL A 96 4.33 12.72 -3.10
CA VAL A 96 4.59 11.60 -2.19
C VAL A 96 4.78 12.07 -0.75
N ALA A 97 5.38 13.24 -0.54
CA ALA A 97 5.57 13.82 0.79
C ALA A 97 4.23 14.18 1.47
N ALA A 98 3.20 14.53 0.69
CA ALA A 98 1.87 14.84 1.17
C ALA A 98 1.00 13.59 1.41
N TYR A 99 1.41 12.43 0.86
CA TYR A 99 0.69 11.18 1.05
C TYR A 99 0.90 10.64 2.46
N VAL A 100 -0.21 10.36 3.13
CA VAL A 100 -0.23 9.72 4.45
C VAL A 100 -0.41 8.22 4.24
N LEU A 101 0.50 7.43 4.81
CA LEU A 101 0.38 5.97 4.77
C LEU A 101 -0.95 5.56 5.41
N PRO A 102 -1.75 4.71 4.75
CA PRO A 102 -3.01 4.25 5.29
C PRO A 102 -2.79 3.19 6.37
N GLU A 103 -3.88 2.66 6.92
CA GLU A 103 -3.84 1.63 7.96
C GLU A 103 -3.00 0.43 7.52
N LYS A 104 -1.98 0.11 8.34
CA LYS A 104 -1.17 -1.10 8.24
C LYS A 104 -1.91 -2.25 8.91
N VAL A 105 -2.09 -3.35 8.19
CA VAL A 105 -2.66 -4.59 8.70
C VAL A 105 -1.61 -5.69 8.63
N VAL A 106 -1.51 -6.48 9.71
CA VAL A 106 -0.66 -7.67 9.78
C VAL A 106 -1.53 -8.85 10.18
N THR A 107 -1.70 -9.82 9.29
CA THR A 107 -2.60 -10.96 9.52
C THR A 107 -2.21 -12.15 8.65
N PRO A 108 -2.50 -13.40 9.07
CA PRO A 108 -2.40 -14.53 8.17
C PRO A 108 -3.33 -14.34 6.96
N ALA A 109 -2.81 -14.54 5.77
CA ALA A 109 -3.54 -14.34 4.52
C ALA A 109 -3.05 -15.26 3.40
N TRP A 110 -3.90 -15.51 2.40
CA TRP A 110 -3.60 -16.30 1.21
C TRP A 110 -4.45 -15.87 0.01
N VAL A 111 -4.03 -16.30 -1.18
CA VAL A 111 -4.84 -16.23 -2.41
C VAL A 111 -5.30 -17.64 -2.79
N GLU A 112 -6.55 -17.80 -3.20
CA GLU A 112 -7.09 -19.11 -3.62
C GLU A 112 -6.88 -19.40 -5.11
N ASN A 113 -6.61 -18.36 -5.90
CA ASN A 113 -6.35 -18.43 -7.33
C ASN A 113 -5.00 -17.78 -7.66
N LEU A 114 -4.57 -17.92 -8.92
CA LEU A 114 -3.38 -17.22 -9.41
C LEU A 114 -3.51 -15.71 -9.13
N ALA A 115 -2.55 -15.17 -8.39
CA ALA A 115 -2.57 -13.76 -8.01
C ALA A 115 -2.38 -12.85 -9.23
N ALA A 116 -3.25 -11.85 -9.33
CA ALA A 116 -3.22 -10.76 -10.29
C ALA A 116 -3.90 -9.52 -9.67
N GLU A 117 -3.94 -8.42 -10.42
CA GLU A 117 -4.76 -7.26 -10.07
C GLU A 117 -6.23 -7.67 -9.82
N ASP A 118 -6.88 -7.02 -8.84
CA ASP A 118 -8.25 -7.24 -8.38
C ASP A 118 -8.50 -8.64 -7.76
N THR A 119 -7.47 -9.47 -7.61
CA THR A 119 -7.59 -10.78 -6.94
C THR A 119 -7.97 -10.59 -5.48
N LEU A 120 -8.89 -11.42 -4.98
CA LEU A 120 -9.29 -11.42 -3.58
C LEU A 120 -8.18 -12.04 -2.70
N LEU A 121 -7.71 -11.26 -1.73
CA LEU A 121 -6.89 -11.75 -0.63
C LEU A 121 -7.80 -12.26 0.48
N HIS A 122 -7.68 -13.54 0.81
CA HIS A 122 -8.35 -14.13 1.95
C HIS A 122 -7.50 -13.86 3.18
N ILE A 123 -8.11 -13.31 4.22
CA ILE A 123 -7.48 -13.16 5.53
C ILE A 123 -8.08 -14.15 6.51
N ASP A 124 -7.33 -14.48 7.56
CA ASP A 124 -7.86 -15.28 8.65
C ASP A 124 -9.12 -14.62 9.26
N MET A 125 -10.09 -15.45 9.64
CA MET A 125 -11.40 -14.99 10.15
C MET A 125 -12.27 -14.17 9.19
N MET A 126 -11.92 -14.06 7.89
CA MET A 126 -12.79 -13.40 6.90
C MET A 126 -14.10 -14.17 6.74
N THR A 127 -15.23 -13.47 6.81
CA THR A 127 -16.55 -14.09 6.61
C THR A 127 -16.92 -14.18 5.13
N LYS A 128 -17.92 -15.00 4.80
CA LYS A 128 -18.52 -15.02 3.44
C LYS A 128 -19.14 -13.67 3.04
N SER A 129 -19.43 -12.83 4.03
CA SER A 129 -20.01 -11.50 3.86
C SER A 129 -18.98 -10.39 4.03
N GLY A 130 -17.69 -10.71 3.94
CA GLY A 130 -16.58 -9.76 4.00
C GLY A 130 -16.18 -9.31 5.41
N PRO A 131 -15.43 -8.19 5.53
CA PRO A 131 -14.97 -7.32 4.43
C PRO A 131 -14.03 -8.04 3.45
N PHE A 132 -13.97 -7.54 2.21
CA PHE A 132 -13.14 -8.12 1.15
C PHE A 132 -11.91 -7.24 0.84
N TYR A 133 -10.77 -7.87 0.59
CA TYR A 133 -9.52 -7.16 0.30
C TYR A 133 -9.03 -7.53 -1.10
N HIS A 134 -8.98 -6.56 -2.00
CA HIS A 134 -8.59 -6.77 -3.41
C HIS A 134 -7.16 -6.30 -3.65
N LEU A 135 -6.34 -7.12 -4.29
CA LEU A 135 -4.98 -6.73 -4.60
C LEU A 135 -4.96 -5.61 -5.65
N ALA A 136 -4.37 -4.48 -5.28
CA ALA A 136 -4.07 -3.38 -6.21
C ALA A 136 -2.56 -3.19 -6.43
N GLY A 137 -1.74 -3.82 -5.58
CA GLY A 137 -0.30 -3.91 -5.78
C GLY A 137 0.34 -4.89 -4.80
N VAL A 138 1.52 -5.36 -5.16
CA VAL A 138 2.39 -6.22 -4.35
C VAL A 138 3.80 -5.65 -4.42
N THR A 139 4.57 -5.79 -3.34
CA THR A 139 5.97 -5.40 -3.30
C THR A 139 6.75 -5.98 -4.48
N GLY A 140 7.55 -5.14 -5.13
CA GLY A 140 8.26 -5.49 -6.38
C GLY A 140 7.39 -5.59 -7.64
N GLY A 141 6.06 -5.42 -7.54
CA GLY A 141 5.14 -5.46 -8.69
C GLY A 141 4.88 -6.85 -9.28
N ASP A 142 5.48 -7.89 -8.70
CA ASP A 142 5.33 -9.27 -9.14
C ASP A 142 4.30 -10.00 -8.27
N TYR A 143 3.12 -10.28 -8.84
CA TYR A 143 2.07 -11.01 -8.14
C TYR A 143 2.40 -12.50 -7.97
N THR A 144 3.32 -13.07 -8.76
CA THR A 144 3.62 -14.51 -8.75
C THR A 144 4.32 -14.97 -7.47
N VAL A 145 4.82 -14.02 -6.67
CA VAL A 145 5.37 -14.26 -5.32
C VAL A 145 4.30 -14.81 -4.36
N LEU A 146 3.02 -14.53 -4.61
CA LEU A 146 1.88 -15.06 -3.87
C LEU A 146 1.48 -16.41 -4.45
N GLN A 147 1.96 -17.48 -3.82
CA GLN A 147 1.65 -18.83 -4.23
C GLN A 147 0.22 -19.22 -3.84
N VAL A 148 -0.48 -19.87 -4.76
CA VAL A 148 -1.86 -20.34 -4.56
C VAL A 148 -1.96 -21.20 -3.30
N ASN A 149 -2.96 -20.92 -2.46
CA ASN A 149 -3.25 -21.61 -1.21
C ASN A 149 -2.10 -21.67 -0.20
N THR A 150 -1.06 -20.84 -0.38
CA THR A 150 0.02 -20.70 0.59
C THR A 150 -0.36 -19.60 1.58
N ARG A 151 -0.34 -19.94 2.87
CA ARG A 151 -0.56 -18.96 3.94
C ARG A 151 0.73 -18.24 4.25
N TYR A 152 0.61 -16.92 4.39
CA TYR A 152 1.69 -16.03 4.81
C TYR A 152 1.22 -15.20 5.99
N ASN A 153 2.12 -14.87 6.91
CA ASN A 153 1.94 -13.72 7.78
C ASN A 153 2.17 -12.45 6.92
N MET A 154 1.08 -11.83 6.48
CA MET A 154 1.10 -10.78 5.48
C MET A 154 1.00 -9.40 6.11
N THR A 155 1.84 -8.48 5.65
CA THR A 155 1.71 -7.06 5.93
C THR A 155 1.15 -6.35 4.71
N PHE A 156 0.00 -5.69 4.84
CA PHE A 156 -0.61 -4.90 3.77
C PHE A 156 -1.17 -3.57 4.26
N TYR A 157 -1.45 -2.68 3.31
CA TYR A 157 -1.96 -1.33 3.51
C TYR A 157 -3.28 -1.16 2.76
N ARG A 158 -4.30 -0.58 3.39
CA ARG A 158 -5.63 -0.33 2.79
C ARG A 158 -5.60 0.96 1.95
N VAL A 159 -5.33 0.84 0.65
CA VAL A 159 -4.92 2.00 -0.18
C VAL A 159 -6.10 2.77 -0.81
N TYR A 160 -7.23 2.12 -1.02
CA TYR A 160 -8.42 2.76 -1.58
C TYR A 160 -9.70 2.01 -1.21
N PRO A 161 -10.79 2.70 -0.81
CA PRO A 161 -12.01 2.02 -0.40
C PRO A 161 -12.72 1.36 -1.59
N ARG A 162 -13.46 0.29 -1.29
CA ARG A 162 -14.37 -0.37 -2.21
C ARG A 162 -15.69 -0.61 -1.51
N SER A 163 -16.77 -0.08 -2.05
CA SER A 163 -18.10 -0.35 -1.51
C SER A 163 -18.73 -1.54 -2.20
N TYR A 164 -19.15 -2.50 -1.40
CA TYR A 164 -20.21 -3.43 -1.75
C TYR A 164 -21.50 -2.93 -1.09
N TRP A 165 -22.65 -3.44 -1.52
CA TRP A 165 -23.96 -3.05 -0.96
C TRP A 165 -23.96 -3.08 0.58
N ASN A 166 -23.91 -1.90 1.22
CA ASN A 166 -23.78 -1.69 2.67
C ASN A 166 -22.56 -2.34 3.35
N MET A 167 -21.48 -2.62 2.61
CA MET A 167 -20.25 -3.18 3.15
C MET A 167 -19.02 -2.40 2.66
N ASN A 168 -18.19 -2.01 3.62
CA ASN A 168 -16.91 -1.39 3.38
C ASN A 168 -15.84 -2.48 3.22
N SER A 169 -15.27 -2.52 2.03
CA SER A 169 -14.14 -3.36 1.63
C SER A 169 -13.03 -2.45 1.13
N ASP A 170 -11.87 -3.00 0.78
CA ASP A 170 -10.74 -2.18 0.34
C ASP A 170 -9.94 -2.85 -0.77
N TYR A 171 -9.32 -1.99 -1.57
CA TYR A 171 -8.14 -2.33 -2.32
C TYR A 171 -6.90 -2.20 -1.43
N ILE A 172 -5.94 -3.10 -1.60
CA ILE A 172 -4.77 -3.21 -0.75
C ILE A 172 -3.45 -3.24 -1.53
N TYR A 173 -2.39 -2.78 -0.87
CA TYR A 173 -1.01 -2.99 -1.28
C TYR A 173 -0.32 -3.98 -0.31
N VAL A 174 0.21 -5.09 -0.82
CA VAL A 174 0.96 -6.07 -0.03
C VAL A 174 2.42 -5.64 0.05
N ALA A 175 2.87 -5.24 1.24
CA ALA A 175 4.23 -4.72 1.45
C ALA A 175 5.24 -5.80 1.86
N ALA A 176 4.81 -6.83 2.60
CA ALA A 176 5.67 -7.93 3.01
C ALA A 176 4.87 -9.22 3.24
N MET A 177 5.54 -10.36 3.11
CA MET A 177 4.97 -11.68 3.31
C MET A 177 6.02 -12.63 3.90
N GLU A 178 5.71 -13.21 5.05
CA GLU A 178 6.56 -14.17 5.75
C GLU A 178 5.84 -15.52 5.82
N LYS A 179 6.58 -16.63 5.71
CA LYS A 179 6.02 -17.99 5.77
C LYS A 179 5.98 -18.52 7.19
#